data_AF-A0A6C0H0F6-F1
#
_entry.id   AF-A0A6C0H0F6-F1
#
_cell.length_a   1.000
_cell.length_b   1.000
_cell.length_c   1.000
_cell.angle_alpha   90.00
_cell.angle_beta   90.00
_cell.angle_gamma   90.00
#
_symmetry.space_group_name_H-M   'P 1'
#
loop_
_entity.id
_entity.type
_entity.pdbx_description
1 polymer ?
#
loop_
_entity_poly.entity_id
_entity_poly.type
_entity_poly.pdbx_seq_one_letter_code
_entity_poly.pdbx_strand_id
1 'polypeptide(L)'
;MSINPFENIEEKNTYIPKINNVIEIWSEDRGRKSDTYISGLPLTKDELTIHLKNIKKSKGCNGSIKELIDENDSTRLLLHIQGNQKDYLKEYFNKIGYNNIKLKG
;
A
#
# COMPACT_ATOMS: atom_id res chain seq x y z
N MET A 1 28.70 -19.76 30.01
CA MET A 1 28.52 -18.38 29.55
C MET A 1 27.24 -18.36 28.74
N SER A 2 26.19 -17.76 29.28
CA SER A 2 24.86 -17.72 28.65
C SER A 2 24.81 -16.58 27.64
N ILE A 3 24.52 -16.89 26.38
CA ILE A 3 24.23 -15.90 25.34
C ILE A 3 22.86 -15.28 25.67
N ASN A 4 22.80 -13.95 25.66
CA ASN A 4 21.58 -13.18 25.90
C ASN A 4 20.65 -13.29 24.67
N PRO A 5 19.38 -13.68 24.82
CA PRO A 5 18.45 -13.84 23.68
C PRO A 5 17.98 -12.50 23.08
N PHE A 6 18.52 -11.37 23.53
CA PHE A 6 18.21 -10.03 23.04
C PHE A 6 19.35 -9.40 22.21
N GLU A 7 20.46 -10.11 22.00
CA GLU A 7 21.53 -9.62 21.15
C GLU A 7 21.27 -9.99 19.68
N ASN A 8 21.15 -8.93 18.87
CA ASN A 8 20.95 -8.86 17.41
C ASN A 8 19.50 -8.87 16.92
N ILE A 9 18.82 -7.75 17.16
CA ILE A 9 17.94 -7.22 16.11
C ILE A 9 18.86 -6.45 15.18
N GLU A 10 19.32 -7.10 14.11
CA GLU A 10 19.93 -6.38 12.99
C GLU A 10 18.93 -5.30 12.57
N GLU A 11 19.27 -4.04 12.80
CA GLU A 11 18.64 -2.92 12.12
C GLU A 11 18.90 -3.12 10.63
N LYS A 12 17.98 -3.84 9.97
CA LYS A 12 17.87 -3.81 8.53
C LYS A 12 17.55 -2.36 8.19
N ASN A 13 18.60 -1.58 7.94
CA ASN A 13 18.53 -0.36 7.17
C ASN A 13 17.96 -0.76 5.81
N THR A 14 16.63 -0.80 5.73
CA THR A 14 15.92 -0.96 4.48
C THR A 14 16.29 0.26 3.65
N TYR A 15 17.23 0.09 2.73
CA TYR A 15 17.48 1.05 1.68
C TYR A 15 16.14 1.23 0.95
N ILE A 16 15.42 2.31 1.27
CA ILE A 16 14.25 2.72 0.51
C ILE A 16 14.86 3.31 -0.76
N PRO A 17 14.83 2.59 -1.90
CA PRO A 17 15.38 3.16 -3.12
C PRO A 17 14.59 4.44 -3.37
N LYS A 18 15.34 5.54 -3.56
CA LYS A 18 14.82 6.88 -3.84
C LYS A 18 14.24 6.90 -5.26
N ILE A 19 13.32 6.00 -5.54
CA ILE A 19 12.51 6.00 -6.73
C ILE A 19 11.46 7.05 -6.44
N ASN A 20 11.48 8.14 -7.21
CA ASN A 20 10.43 9.17 -7.22
C ASN A 20 9.11 8.58 -7.78
N ASN A 21 8.72 7.38 -7.36
CA ASN A 21 7.44 6.79 -7.68
C ASN A 21 6.38 7.64 -6.99
N VAL A 22 5.58 8.29 -7.82
CA VAL A 22 4.37 8.97 -7.37
C VAL A 22 3.38 7.86 -7.03
N ILE A 23 2.97 7.81 -5.77
CA ILE A 23 1.88 6.92 -5.34
C ILE A 23 0.58 7.63 -5.70
N GLU A 24 -0.24 6.96 -6.48
CA GLU A 24 -1.51 7.51 -6.93
C GLU A 24 -2.64 6.82 -6.21
N ILE A 25 -3.53 7.61 -5.59
CA ILE A 25 -4.73 7.12 -4.93
C ILE A 25 -5.93 7.79 -5.60
N TRP A 26 -6.91 6.99 -6.02
CA TRP A 26 -8.14 7.50 -6.62
C TRP A 26 -9.33 6.65 -6.18
N SER A 27 -10.54 7.18 -6.38
CA SER A 27 -11.77 6.44 -6.13
C SER A 27 -12.65 6.48 -7.36
N GLU A 28 -13.36 5.40 -7.60
CA GLU A 28 -14.43 5.32 -8.59
C GLU A 28 -15.76 5.17 -7.86
N ASP A 29 -16.69 6.05 -8.17
CA ASP A 29 -18.06 5.96 -7.65
C ASP A 29 -18.95 5.17 -8.61
N ARG A 30 -19.72 4.24 -8.05
CA ARG A 30 -20.72 3.39 -8.71
C ARG A 30 -22.03 3.48 -7.95
N GLY A 31 -22.75 4.57 -8.17
CA GLY A 31 -23.98 4.88 -7.45
C GLY A 31 -23.70 5.13 -5.96
N ARG A 32 -24.25 4.29 -5.07
CA ARG A 32 -24.01 4.38 -3.63
C ARG A 32 -22.72 3.69 -3.17
N LYS A 33 -22.09 2.92 -4.05
CA LYS A 33 -20.84 2.21 -3.77
C LYS A 33 -19.68 3.02 -4.32
N SER A 34 -18.55 2.96 -3.65
CA SER A 34 -17.29 3.53 -4.08
C SER A 34 -16.21 2.48 -3.93
N ASP A 35 -15.22 2.51 -4.83
CA ASP A 35 -14.04 1.66 -4.77
C ASP A 35 -12.81 2.56 -4.83
N THR A 36 -11.89 2.39 -3.89
CA THR A 36 -10.64 3.14 -3.83
C THR A 36 -9.48 2.28 -4.29
N TYR A 37 -8.61 2.86 -5.11
CA TYR A 37 -7.47 2.20 -5.73
C TYR A 37 -6.18 2.92 -5.38
N ILE A 38 -5.10 2.15 -5.28
CA ILE A 38 -3.74 2.66 -5.06
C ILE A 38 -2.78 1.98 -6.01
N SER A 39 -1.97 2.77 -6.70
CA SER A 39 -0.88 2.31 -7.56
C SER A 39 0.43 3.03 -7.22
N GLY A 40 1.55 2.50 -7.76
CA GLY A 40 2.88 3.09 -7.59
C GLY A 40 3.58 2.74 -6.28
N LEU A 41 3.02 1.84 -5.47
CA LEU A 41 3.68 1.33 -4.26
C LEU A 41 4.87 0.45 -4.67
N PRO A 42 6.10 0.76 -4.22
CA PRO A 42 7.29 -0.06 -4.47
C PRO A 42 7.32 -1.25 -3.48
N LEU A 43 6.20 -1.95 -3.37
CA LEU A 43 5.98 -3.06 -2.44
C LEU A 43 5.75 -4.36 -3.22
N THR A 44 6.27 -5.44 -2.66
CA THR A 44 5.95 -6.79 -3.13
C THR A 44 4.50 -7.15 -2.82
N LYS A 45 3.99 -8.19 -3.48
CA LYS A 45 2.63 -8.72 -3.25
C LYS A 45 2.42 -9.17 -1.80
N ASP A 46 3.45 -9.71 -1.16
CA ASP A 46 3.38 -10.18 0.23
C ASP A 46 3.28 -9.00 1.21
N GLU A 47 4.08 -7.96 1.02
CA GLU A 47 4.01 -6.73 1.80
C GLU A 47 2.63 -6.05 1.64
N LEU A 48 2.15 -5.94 0.39
CA LEU A 48 0.80 -5.43 0.13
C LEU A 48 -0.28 -6.27 0.81
N THR A 49 -0.11 -7.59 0.90
CA THR A 49 -1.05 -8.48 1.56
C THR A 49 -1.12 -8.20 3.07
N ILE A 50 0.02 -7.92 3.69
CA ILE A 50 0.09 -7.53 5.11
C ILE A 50 -0.65 -6.20 5.32
N HIS A 51 -0.36 -5.20 4.50
CA HIS A 51 -1.03 -3.90 4.58
C HIS A 51 -2.55 -4.01 4.34
N LEU A 52 -2.96 -4.80 3.35
CA LEU A 52 -4.37 -5.05 3.06
C LEU A 52 -5.10 -5.65 4.27
N LYS A 53 -4.52 -6.65 4.94
CA LYS A 53 -5.12 -7.23 6.16
C LYS A 53 -5.30 -6.19 7.26
N ASN A 54 -4.30 -5.32 7.46
CA ASN A 54 -4.36 -4.26 8.46
C ASN A 54 -5.45 -3.23 8.14
N ILE A 55 -5.55 -2.81 6.87
CA ILE A 55 -6.56 -1.86 6.40
C ILE A 55 -7.97 -2.44 6.59
N LYS A 56 -8.20 -3.68 6.13
CA LYS A 56 -9.50 -4.37 6.27
C LYS A 56 -9.95 -4.44 7.74
N LYS A 57 -9.02 -4.82 8.63
CA LYS A 57 -9.27 -4.88 10.08
C LYS A 57 -9.57 -3.50 10.68
N SER A 58 -8.85 -2.47 10.26
CA SER A 58 -8.99 -1.11 10.80
C SER A 58 -10.26 -0.39 10.34
N LYS A 59 -10.71 -0.65 9.10
CA LYS A 59 -11.83 0.10 8.50
C LYS A 59 -13.12 -0.71 8.34
N GLY A 60 -13.09 -2.00 8.66
CA GLY A 60 -14.26 -2.87 8.48
C GLY A 60 -14.69 -2.97 7.01
N CYS A 61 -13.74 -2.82 6.08
CA CYS A 61 -13.99 -2.85 4.64
C CYS A 61 -13.38 -4.13 4.02
N ASN A 62 -13.84 -4.47 2.82
CA ASN A 62 -13.16 -5.49 2.02
C ASN A 62 -12.16 -4.86 1.05
N GLY A 63 -11.28 -5.68 0.50
CA GLY A 63 -10.29 -5.25 -0.48
C GLY A 63 -9.52 -6.43 -1.05
N SER A 64 -8.80 -6.17 -2.13
CA SER A 64 -8.03 -7.13 -2.90
C SER A 64 -6.79 -6.48 -3.52
N ILE A 65 -5.83 -7.29 -3.93
CA ILE A 65 -4.71 -6.87 -4.78
C ILE A 65 -5.02 -7.34 -6.19
N LYS A 66 -4.94 -6.43 -7.17
CA LYS A 66 -5.10 -6.72 -8.59
C LYS A 66 -3.75 -6.62 -9.29
N GLU A 67 -3.51 -7.48 -10.26
CA GLU A 67 -2.35 -7.42 -11.14
C GLU A 67 -2.82 -6.80 -12.45
N LEU A 68 -2.18 -5.73 -12.88
CA LEU A 68 -2.43 -5.05 -14.15
C LEU A 68 -1.21 -5.26 -15.04
N ILE A 69 -1.42 -5.75 -16.25
CA ILE A 69 -0.37 -5.84 -17.26
C ILE A 69 -0.42 -4.54 -18.07
N ASP A 70 0.68 -3.80 -18.06
CA ASP A 70 0.82 -2.58 -18.88
C ASP A 70 1.10 -2.94 -20.34
N GLU A 71 0.99 -1.98 -21.26
CA GLU A 71 1.21 -2.16 -22.71
C GLU A 71 2.62 -2.68 -23.05
N ASN A 72 3.57 -2.51 -22.12
CA ASN A 72 4.95 -3.01 -22.22
C ASN A 72 5.15 -4.37 -21.52
N ASP A 73 4.11 -5.19 -21.39
CA ASP A 73 4.11 -6.49 -20.70
C ASP A 73 4.63 -6.44 -19.24
N SER A 74 4.57 -5.26 -18.63
CA SER A 74 5.06 -5.04 -17.28
C SER A 74 3.93 -5.18 -16.27
N THR A 75 4.06 -6.10 -15.32
CA THR A 75 3.06 -6.28 -14.26
C THR A 75 3.16 -5.20 -13.20
N ARG A 76 2.06 -4.47 -12.98
CA ARG A 76 1.87 -3.52 -11.90
C ARG A 76 0.89 -4.06 -10.88
N LEU A 77 1.24 -3.92 -9.61
CA LEU A 77 0.34 -4.26 -8.50
C LEU A 77 -0.56 -3.07 -8.17
N LEU A 78 -1.85 -3.34 -8.03
CA LEU A 78 -2.86 -2.37 -7.66
C LEU A 78 -3.55 -2.82 -6.38
N LEU A 79 -3.52 -1.99 -5.35
CA LEU A 79 -4.30 -2.23 -4.14
C LEU A 79 -5.71 -1.67 -4.34
N HIS A 80 -6.73 -2.46 -4.03
CA HIS A 80 -8.14 -2.10 -4.17
C HIS A 80 -8.86 -2.28 -2.83
N ILE A 81 -9.61 -1.26 -2.42
CA ILE A 81 -10.35 -1.19 -1.15
C ILE A 81 -11.77 -0.71 -1.42
N GLN A 82 -12.76 -1.34 -0.80
CA GLN A 82 -14.16 -0.91 -0.89
C GLN A 82 -14.43 0.33 -0.03
N GLY A 83 -15.27 1.20 -0.56
CA GLY A 83 -15.63 2.51 0.02
C GLY A 83 -14.65 3.60 -0.37
N ASN A 84 -15.04 4.85 -0.13
CA ASN A 84 -14.16 6.01 -0.27
C ASN A 84 -13.24 6.07 0.95
N GLN A 85 -11.98 5.64 0.74
CA GLN A 85 -10.96 5.58 1.78
C GLN A 85 -9.73 6.42 1.41
N LYS A 86 -9.84 7.37 0.46
CA LYS A 86 -8.69 8.14 -0.07
C LYS A 86 -7.87 8.81 1.04
N ASP A 87 -8.54 9.55 1.92
CA ASP A 87 -7.88 10.31 2.98
C ASP A 87 -7.21 9.39 4.00
N TYR A 88 -7.92 8.33 4.41
CA TYR A 88 -7.35 7.34 5.32
C TYR A 88 -6.12 6.65 4.72
N LEU A 89 -6.18 6.24 3.45
CA LEU A 89 -5.07 5.55 2.80
C LEU A 89 -3.86 6.48 2.65
N LYS A 90 -4.08 7.75 2.29
CA LYS A 90 -3.02 8.76 2.28
C LYS A 90 -2.36 8.89 3.65
N GLU A 91 -3.13 9.02 4.71
CA GLU A 91 -2.60 9.09 6.08
C GLU A 91 -1.87 7.80 6.49
N TYR A 92 -2.42 6.64 6.14
CA TYR A 92 -1.85 5.34 6.45
C TYR A 92 -0.47 5.17 5.81
N PHE A 93 -0.34 5.43 4.52
CA PHE A 93 0.93 5.30 3.81
C PHE A 93 1.93 6.40 4.18
N ASN A 94 1.47 7.63 4.45
CA ASN A 94 2.33 8.69 5.01
C ASN A 94 2.95 8.24 6.35
N LYS A 95 2.17 7.62 7.26
CA LYS A 95 2.68 7.13 8.55
C LYS A 95 3.73 6.02 8.41
N ILE A 96 3.69 5.26 7.31
CA ILE A 96 4.66 4.18 7.02
C ILE A 96 5.93 4.73 6.34
N GLY A 97 5.94 6.01 5.95
CA GLY A 97 7.11 6.68 5.37
C GLY A 97 6.97 7.03 3.88
N TYR A 98 5.82 6.80 3.27
CA TYR A 98 5.57 7.16 1.88
C TYR A 98 5.03 8.58 1.77
N ASN A 99 5.86 9.52 1.33
CA ASN A 99 5.50 10.95 1.34
C ASN A 99 5.03 11.50 -0.02
N ASN A 100 5.31 10.81 -1.12
CA ASN A 100 5.01 11.26 -2.48
C ASN A 100 3.64 10.74 -2.98
N ILE A 101 2.57 11.06 -2.25
CA ILE A 101 1.22 10.58 -2.54
C ILE A 101 0.39 11.67 -3.23
N LYS A 102 -0.13 11.37 -4.43
CA LYS A 102 -1.10 12.20 -5.14
C LYS A 102 -2.48 11.58 -5.06
N LEU A 103 -3.46 12.38 -4.61
CA LEU A 103 -4.87 12.03 -4.71
C LEU A 103 -5.38 12.48 -6.08
N LYS A 104 -5.89 11.55 -6.89
CA LYS A 104 -6.66 11.88 -8.10
C LYS A 104 -8.14 12.09 -7.74
N GLY A 105 -8.75 13.03 -8.46
CA GLY A 105 -10.15 13.45 -8.32
C GLY A 105 -11.10 12.29 -8.54
#